data_AF-A0A4V2AL51-F1
#
_entry.id   AF-A0A4V2AL51-F1
#
_cell.length_a   1.000
_cell.length_b   1.000
_cell.length_c   1.000
_cell.angle_alpha   90.00
_cell.angle_beta   90.00
_cell.angle_gamma   90.00
#
_symmetry.space_group_name_H-M   'P 1'
#
loop_
_entity.id
_entity.type
_entity.pdbx_description
1 polymer ?
#
loop_
_entity_poly.entity_id
_entity_poly.type
_entity_poly.pdbx_seq_one_letter_code
_entity_poly.pdbx_strand_id
1 'polypeptide(L)'
;MDTVTSTYTKNKPEIILFDVYGTLLDMGELRSRINRLLGSRRAYGRWFHTLLQYSWLDNSTGQYNDFAVLAEVAMDTIAKSWANMWTLLIWKE
;
A
#
# COMPACT_ATOMS: atom_id res chain seq x y z
N MET A 1 46.62 10.60 -38.90
CA MET A 1 45.57 9.62 -38.59
C MET A 1 45.11 9.97 -37.20
N ASP A 2 44.06 10.77 -37.11
CA ASP A 2 43.61 11.34 -35.85
C ASP A 2 42.66 10.33 -35.20
N THR A 3 43.14 9.65 -34.17
CA THR A 3 42.33 8.75 -33.35
C THR A 3 41.37 9.57 -32.51
N VAL A 4 40.10 9.63 -32.95
CA VAL A 4 38.98 10.18 -32.18
C VAL A 4 38.67 9.19 -31.05
N THR A 5 39.20 9.48 -29.86
CA THR A 5 38.85 8.75 -28.63
C THR A 5 37.46 9.18 -28.19
N SER A 6 36.45 8.34 -28.44
CA SER A 6 35.08 8.53 -27.97
C SER A 6 35.03 8.50 -26.44
N THR A 7 34.93 9.66 -25.80
CA THR A 7 34.70 9.77 -24.35
C THR A 7 33.23 9.49 -24.05
N TYR A 8 32.89 8.22 -23.89
CA TYR A 8 31.58 7.81 -23.35
C TYR A 8 31.51 8.22 -21.87
N THR A 9 31.06 9.45 -21.59
CA THR A 9 30.69 9.86 -20.24
C THR A 9 29.37 9.18 -19.89
N LYS A 10 29.45 8.12 -19.07
CA LYS A 10 28.26 7.49 -18.49
C LYS A 10 27.56 8.54 -17.60
N ASN A 11 26.55 9.22 -18.15
CA ASN A 11 25.77 10.22 -17.41
C ASN A 11 25.21 9.57 -16.15
N LYS A 12 25.72 9.99 -14.98
CA LYS A 12 25.19 9.54 -13.69
C LYS A 12 23.86 10.23 -13.43
N PRO A 13 22.88 9.55 -12.83
CA PRO A 13 21.64 10.19 -12.44
C PRO A 13 21.92 11.28 -11.41
N GLU A 14 21.42 12.49 -11.67
CA GLU A 14 21.56 13.65 -10.78
C GLU A 14 20.64 13.53 -9.56
N ILE A 15 19.50 12.85 -9.72
CA ILE A 15 18.47 12.72 -8.69
C ILE A 15 17.99 11.27 -8.63
N ILE A 16 17.79 10.77 -7.42
CA ILE A 16 17.14 9.49 -7.15
C ILE A 16 15.94 9.76 -6.24
N LEU A 17 14.72 9.50 -6.73
CA LEU A 17 13.50 9.54 -5.92
C LEU A 17 13.24 8.15 -5.37
N PHE A 18 12.96 8.08 -4.08
CA PHE A 18 12.53 6.87 -3.41
C PHE A 18 11.09 7.05 -2.94
N ASP A 19 10.29 6.02 -3.15
CA ASP A 19 9.05 5.85 -2.40
C ASP A 19 9.38 5.62 -0.92
N VAL A 20 8.45 5.94 -0.04
CA VAL A 20 8.62 5.85 1.41
C VAL A 20 8.04 4.54 1.94
N TYR A 21 6.76 4.29 1.72
CA TYR A 21 6.04 3.18 2.36
C TYR A 21 6.37 1.83 1.74
N GLY A 22 6.98 0.93 2.51
CA GLY A 22 7.38 -0.38 2.01
C GLY A 22 8.63 -0.37 1.12
N THR A 23 9.23 0.81 0.89
CA THR A 23 10.53 0.97 0.22
C THR A 23 11.60 1.42 1.21
N LEU A 24 11.44 2.60 1.82
CA LEU A 24 12.37 3.09 2.86
C LEU A 24 11.94 2.67 4.27
N LEU A 25 10.63 2.64 4.54
CA LEU A 25 10.09 2.25 5.83
C LEU A 25 9.73 0.76 5.85
N ASP A 26 10.25 0.05 6.86
CA ASP A 26 9.87 -1.33 7.11
C ASP A 26 8.45 -1.42 7.69
N MET A 27 7.57 -2.07 6.93
CA MET A 27 6.17 -2.28 7.29
C MET A 27 5.95 -3.60 8.06
N GLY A 28 7.00 -4.33 8.43
CA GLY A 28 6.94 -5.66 9.05
C GLY A 28 6.20 -5.68 10.40
N GLU A 29 6.46 -4.71 11.26
CA GLU A 29 5.77 -4.61 12.56
C GLU A 29 4.29 -4.26 12.39
N LEU A 30 3.97 -3.29 11.51
CA LEU A 30 2.59 -2.92 11.20
C LEU A 30 1.82 -4.11 10.61
N ARG A 31 2.44 -4.84 9.66
CA ARG A 31 1.91 -6.06 9.08
C ARG A 31 1.59 -7.11 10.14
N SER A 32 2.51 -7.33 11.06
CA SER A 32 2.33 -8.30 12.15
C SER A 32 1.19 -7.90 13.08
N ARG A 33 1.06 -6.61 13.40
CA ARG A 33 -0.02 -6.06 14.22
C ARG A 33 -1.39 -6.23 13.56
N ILE A 34 -1.53 -5.82 12.29
CA ILE A 34 -2.81 -5.90 11.57
C ILE A 34 -3.23 -7.36 11.36
N ASN A 35 -2.29 -8.23 10.98
CA ASN A 35 -2.58 -9.65 10.80
C ASN A 35 -3.03 -10.33 12.10
N ARG A 36 -2.42 -9.97 13.24
CA ARG A 36 -2.82 -10.46 14.56
C ARG A 36 -4.19 -9.94 14.96
N LEU A 37 -4.43 -8.63 14.79
CA LEU A 37 -5.69 -7.98 15.15
C LEU A 37 -6.90 -8.60 14.42
N LEU A 38 -6.73 -8.93 13.13
CA LEU A 38 -7.80 -9.50 12.29
C LEU A 38 -7.72 -11.03 12.15
N GLY A 39 -6.86 -11.70 12.91
CA GLY A 39 -6.74 -13.15 12.94
C GLY A 39 -6.39 -13.80 11.59
N SER A 40 -5.74 -13.07 10.68
CA SER A 40 -5.45 -13.57 9.32
C SER A 40 -4.13 -13.04 8.79
N ARG A 41 -3.29 -13.93 8.24
CA ARG A 41 -2.02 -13.57 7.58
C ARG A 41 -2.19 -12.71 6.32
N ARG A 42 -3.41 -12.67 5.76
CA ARG A 42 -3.73 -11.91 4.54
C ARG A 42 -4.33 -10.52 4.85
N ALA A 43 -4.59 -10.21 6.11
CA ALA A 43 -5.33 -9.01 6.50
C ALA A 43 -4.58 -7.72 6.14
N TYR A 44 -3.28 -7.64 6.44
CA TYR A 44 -2.44 -6.51 6.05
C TYR A 44 -2.45 -6.30 4.54
N GLY A 45 -2.31 -7.39 3.77
CA GLY A 45 -2.29 -7.31 2.31
C GLY A 45 -3.59 -6.73 1.77
N ARG A 46 -4.74 -7.15 2.31
CA ARG A 46 -6.03 -6.59 1.90
C ARG A 46 -6.19 -5.13 2.33
N TRP A 47 -5.87 -4.82 3.59
CA TRP A 47 -5.89 -3.45 4.12
C TRP A 47 -5.10 -2.49 3.22
N PHE A 48 -3.85 -2.84 2.94
CA PHE A 48 -2.94 -1.99 2.17
C PHE A 48 -3.42 -1.82 0.73
N HIS A 49 -3.98 -2.87 0.12
CA HIS A 49 -4.58 -2.77 -1.22
C HIS A 49 -5.81 -1.86 -1.23
N THR A 50 -6.69 -2.00 -0.23
CA THR A 50 -7.89 -1.15 -0.11
C THR A 50 -7.52 0.31 0.10
N LEU A 51 -6.52 0.60 0.93
CA LEU A 51 -5.96 1.95 1.10
C LEU A 51 -5.51 2.56 -0.24
N LEU A 52 -4.71 1.82 -1.01
CA LEU A 52 -4.24 2.31 -2.32
C LEU A 52 -5.40 2.52 -3.31
N GLN A 53 -6.38 1.61 -3.34
CA GLN A 53 -7.56 1.74 -4.18
C GLN A 53 -8.37 3.00 -3.85
N TYR A 54 -8.55 3.32 -2.56
CA TYR A 54 -9.22 4.56 -2.15
C TYR A 54 -8.41 5.80 -2.55
N SER A 55 -7.09 5.78 -2.39
CA SER A 55 -6.25 6.91 -2.82
C SER A 55 -6.34 7.18 -4.33
N TRP A 56 -6.43 6.12 -5.14
CA TRP A 56 -6.62 6.26 -6.59
C TRP A 56 -8.02 6.76 -6.94
N LEU A 57 -9.04 6.26 -6.24
CA LEU A 57 -10.42 6.68 -6.46
C LEU A 57 -10.60 8.16 -6.16
N ASP A 58 -10.11 8.63 -5.01
CA ASP A 58 -10.12 10.05 -4.63
C ASP A 58 -9.49 10.91 -5.73
N ASN A 59 -8.25 10.58 -6.12
CA ASN A 59 -7.53 11.32 -7.14
C ASN A 59 -8.26 11.29 -8.50
N SER A 60 -8.84 10.15 -8.89
CA SER A 60 -9.58 10.01 -10.16
C SER A 60 -10.92 10.75 -10.19
N THR A 61 -11.52 10.99 -9.03
CA THR A 61 -12.81 11.68 -8.88
C THR A 61 -12.66 13.16 -8.51
N GLY A 62 -11.42 13.66 -8.42
CA GLY A 62 -11.13 15.05 -8.05
C GLY A 62 -11.40 15.34 -6.57
N GLN A 63 -11.43 14.31 -5.73
CA GLN A 63 -11.54 14.44 -4.28
C GLN A 63 -10.15 14.30 -3.64
N TYR A 64 -9.99 14.91 -2.47
CA TYR A 64 -8.78 14.77 -1.67
C TYR A 64 -9.17 14.45 -0.24
N ASN A 65 -8.64 13.34 0.27
CA ASN A 65 -8.61 13.03 1.68
C ASN A 65 -7.17 12.68 2.07
N ASP A 66 -6.80 13.03 3.31
CA ASP A 66 -5.47 12.70 3.81
C ASP A 66 -5.25 11.19 3.85
N PHE A 67 -4.04 10.77 3.49
CA PHE A 67 -3.69 9.35 3.39
C PHE A 67 -3.91 8.58 4.70
N ALA A 68 -3.71 9.24 5.84
CA ALA A 68 -3.99 8.66 7.16
C ALA A 68 -5.49 8.41 7.39
N VAL A 69 -6.36 9.32 6.94
CA VAL A 69 -7.82 9.16 7.02
C VAL A 69 -8.25 7.99 6.13
N LEU A 70 -7.73 7.91 4.91
CA LEU A 70 -7.99 6.77 4.01
C LEU A 70 -7.53 5.44 4.61
N ALA A 71 -6.41 5.44 5.34
CA ALA A 71 -5.88 4.26 6.01
C ALA A 71 -6.79 3.75 7.14
N GLU A 72 -7.39 4.68 7.89
CA GLU A 72 -8.41 4.38 8.92
C GLU A 72 -9.69 3.84 8.29
N VAL A 73 -10.23 4.53 7.27
CA VAL A 73 -11.44 4.08 6.56
C VAL A 73 -11.23 2.70 5.92
N ALA A 74 -10.06 2.45 5.32
CA ALA A 74 -9.72 1.13 4.80
C ALA A 74 -9.69 0.06 5.90
N MET A 75 -9.22 0.40 7.10
CA MET A 75 -9.22 -0.50 8.26
C MET A 75 -10.64 -0.85 8.72
N ASP A 76 -11.53 0.14 8.78
CA ASP A 76 -12.93 -0.07 9.11
C ASP A 76 -13.64 -0.95 8.08
N THR A 77 -13.38 -0.72 6.79
CA THR A 77 -13.96 -1.51 5.70
C THR A 77 -13.59 -2.99 5.81
N ILE A 78 -12.31 -3.29 6.06
CA ILE A 78 -11.88 -4.69 6.22
C ILE A 78 -12.41 -5.29 7.52
N ALA A 79 -12.44 -4.56 8.63
CA ALA A 79 -12.94 -5.07 9.91
C ALA A 79 -14.41 -5.50 9.78
N LYS A 80 -15.24 -4.66 9.14
CA LYS A 80 -16.64 -4.97 8.83
C LYS A 80 -16.76 -6.18 7.91
N SER A 81 -15.97 -6.23 6.83
CA SER A 81 -15.97 -7.37 5.90
C SER A 81 -15.66 -8.70 6.61
N TRP A 82 -14.79 -8.69 7.62
CA TRP A 82 -14.47 -9.88 8.41
C TRP A 82 -15.60 -10.27 9.35
N ALA A 83 -16.21 -9.32 10.06
CA ALA A 83 -17.34 -9.59 10.96
C ALA A 83 -18.52 -10.24 10.21
N ASN A 84 -18.80 -9.76 8.99
CA ASN A 84 -19.89 -10.25 8.16
C ASN A 84 -19.67 -11.69 7.65
N MET A 85 -18.42 -12.14 7.56
CA MET A 85 -18.09 -13.50 7.13
C MET A 85 -18.38 -14.52 8.24
N TRP A 86 -18.24 -14.13 9.51
CA TRP A 86 -18.60 -14.97 10.65
C TRP A 86 -20.11 -15.10 10.81
N THR A 87 -20.88 -14.02 10.58
CA THR A 87 -22.34 -14.10 10.64
C THR A 87 -22.92 -14.95 9.50
N LEU A 88 -22.36 -14.88 8.29
CA LEU A 88 -22.80 -15.74 7.18
C LEU A 88 -22.51 -17.23 7.37
N LEU A 89 -21.57 -17.61 8.25
CA LEU A 89 -21.28 -19.01 8.57
C LEU A 89 -22.21 -19.59 9.64
N ILE A 90 -22.79 -18.75 10.50
CA ILE A 90 -23.66 -19.19 11.62
C ILE A 90 -25.12 -19.38 11.17
N TRP A 91 -25.55 -18.71 10.09
CA TRP A 91 -26.94 -18.76 9.60
C TRP A 91 -27.10 -19.55 8.29
N LYS A 92 -26.15 -20.44 7.96
CA LYS A 92 -26.20 -21.27 6.75
C LYS A 92 -26.63 -22.73 7.02
N GLU A 93 -27.37 -22.96 8.10
CA GLU A 93 -28.12 -24.20 8.36
C GLU A 93 -29.62 -23.96 8.20
#